data_AF-A0A7S2YM41-F1
#
_entry.id   AF-A0A7S2YM41-F1
#
_cell.length_a   1.000
_cell.length_b   1.000
_cell.length_c   1.000
_cell.angle_alpha   90.00
_cell.angle_beta   90.00
_cell.angle_gamma   90.00
#
_symmetry.space_group_name_H-M   'P 1'
#
loop_
_entity.id
_entity.type
_entity.pdbx_description
1 polymer ?
#
loop_
_entity_poly.entity_id
_entity_poly.type
_entity_poly.pdbx_seq_one_letter_code
_entity_poly.pdbx_strand_id
1 'polypeptide(L)'
;SPMSASSSSTGDVLTVDQLGNVQRWDIEFEEATAVRHCENPTAPSKPLLNCPPRVVWDPHAGGDAAAVTGPRSTVRIFDWRSDQSIHMGTVEKFAAHQSAT
;
A
#
# COMPACT_ATOMS: atom_id res chain seq x y z
N SER A 1 13.39 28.17 25.95
CA SER A 1 13.76 26.91 25.27
C SER A 1 13.68 27.14 23.78
N PRO A 2 14.72 26.84 22.96
CA PRO A 2 14.56 26.89 21.52
C PRO A 2 13.62 25.74 21.12
N MET A 3 12.55 26.06 20.39
CA MET A 3 11.71 25.07 19.74
C MET A 3 12.59 24.31 18.76
N SER A 4 12.74 22.99 18.95
CA SER A 4 13.31 22.11 17.94
C SER A 4 12.51 22.32 16.67
N ALA A 5 13.14 22.87 15.63
CA ALA A 5 12.57 22.88 14.30
C ALA A 5 12.23 21.42 13.98
N SER A 6 10.94 21.10 13.88
CA SER A 6 10.52 19.85 13.26
C SER A 6 11.09 19.89 11.85
N SER A 7 12.13 19.10 11.60
CA SER A 7 12.62 18.84 10.26
C SER A 7 11.41 18.36 9.46
N SER A 8 10.84 19.24 8.65
CA SER A 8 9.77 18.88 7.74
C SER A 8 10.43 17.97 6.70
N SER A 9 10.32 16.65 6.89
CA SER A 9 10.65 15.76 5.79
C SER A 9 9.72 16.12 4.65
N THR A 10 10.25 16.13 3.43
CA THR A 10 9.50 16.46 2.22
C THR A 10 8.33 15.48 1.97
N GLY A 11 8.25 14.42 2.78
CA GLY A 11 7.21 13.40 2.81
C GLY A 11 7.60 12.18 2.00
N ASP A 12 6.81 11.12 2.15
CA ASP A 12 6.94 9.89 1.35
C ASP A 12 5.86 9.81 0.28
N VAL A 13 6.22 9.24 -0.88
CA VAL A 13 5.25 8.86 -1.92
C VAL A 13 5.12 7.34 -1.97
N LEU A 14 3.89 6.87 -2.13
CA LEU A 14 3.61 5.49 -2.51
C LEU A 14 3.14 5.42 -3.96
N THR A 15 3.73 4.49 -4.70
CA THR A 15 3.25 4.08 -6.01
C THR A 15 2.89 2.60 -5.99
N VAL A 16 1.94 2.20 -6.82
CA VAL A 16 1.61 0.81 -7.08
C VAL A 16 1.51 0.58 -8.57
N ASP A 17 2.18 -0.46 -9.08
CA ASP A 17 2.11 -0.82 -10.50
C ASP A 17 1.02 -1.87 -10.80
N GLN A 18 0.86 -2.22 -12.07
CA GLN A 18 -0.15 -3.20 -12.52
C GLN A 18 0.10 -4.63 -12.03
N LEU A 19 1.32 -4.93 -11.56
CA LEU A 19 1.68 -6.21 -10.98
C LEU A 19 1.48 -6.24 -9.46
N GLY A 20 1.08 -5.11 -8.86
CA GLY A 20 0.92 -4.97 -7.41
C GLY A 20 2.25 -4.81 -6.68
N ASN A 21 3.30 -4.33 -7.36
CA ASN A 21 4.51 -3.87 -6.71
C ASN A 21 4.23 -2.50 -6.10
N VAL A 22 4.44 -2.38 -4.79
CA VAL A 22 4.25 -1.17 -4.01
C VAL A 22 5.61 -0.60 -3.68
N GLN A 23 5.87 0.63 -4.09
CA GLN A 23 7.16 1.29 -3.88
C GLN A 23 6.96 2.51 -2.99
N ARG A 24 7.81 2.62 -1.96
CA ARG A 24 7.93 3.84 -1.14
C ARG A 24 9.13 4.63 -1.62
N TRP A 25 8.90 5.92 -1.81
CA TRP A 25 9.89 6.88 -2.28
C TRP A 25 10.08 7.93 -1.22
N ASP A 26 11.32 8.14 -0.83
CA ASP A 26 11.70 9.30 -0.04
C ASP A 26 11.96 10.45 -1.01
N ILE A 27 11.16 11.52 -0.91
CA ILE A 27 11.25 12.67 -1.81
C ILE A 27 12.52 13.48 -1.52
N GLU A 28 12.99 13.51 -0.27
CA GLU A 28 14.18 14.28 0.11
C GLU A 28 15.46 13.68 -0.48
N PHE A 29 15.53 12.35 -0.54
CA PHE A 29 16.67 11.63 -1.10
C PHE A 29 16.48 11.19 -2.55
N GLU A 30 15.32 11.47 -3.15
CA GLU A 30 14.96 11.12 -4.53
C GLU A 30 15.13 9.62 -4.86
N GLU A 31 14.91 8.75 -3.87
CA GLU A 31 15.17 7.31 -4.00
C GLU A 31 14.01 6.43 -3.53
N ALA A 32 13.95 5.22 -4.10
CA ALA A 32 13.05 4.18 -3.63
C ALA A 32 13.65 3.51 -2.39
N THR A 33 12.99 3.69 -1.24
CA THR A 33 13.47 3.18 0.05
C THR A 33 12.96 1.77 0.35
N ALA A 34 11.85 1.36 -0.27
CA ALA A 34 11.31 0.01 -0.11
C ALA A 34 10.45 -0.42 -1.29
N VAL A 35 10.49 -1.73 -1.59
CA VAL A 35 9.58 -2.39 -2.53
C VAL A 35 8.91 -3.56 -1.81
N ARG A 36 7.57 -3.60 -1.87
CA ARG A 36 6.76 -4.70 -1.35
C ARG A 36 5.83 -5.25 -2.42
N HIS A 37 5.46 -6.50 -2.28
CA HIS A 37 4.59 -7.18 -3.25
C HIS A 37 3.24 -7.49 -2.61
N CYS A 38 2.16 -7.02 -3.23
CA CYS A 38 0.80 -7.40 -2.82
C CYS A 38 0.58 -8.91 -2.91
N GLU A 39 1.25 -9.54 -3.87
CA GLU A 39 1.03 -10.94 -4.22
C GLU A 39 2.37 -11.66 -4.35
N ASN A 40 2.39 -12.96 -4.08
CA ASN A 40 3.60 -13.74 -4.28
C ASN A 40 3.92 -13.79 -5.79
N PRO A 41 5.06 -13.24 -6.25
CA PRO A 41 5.39 -13.14 -7.68
C PRO A 41 5.55 -14.50 -8.37
N THR A 42 5.68 -15.60 -7.61
CA THR A 42 5.78 -16.96 -8.17
C THR A 42 4.44 -17.66 -8.38
N ALA A 43 3.32 -17.07 -7.96
CA ALA A 43 2.00 -17.68 -8.16
C ALA A 43 1.57 -17.55 -9.64
N PRO A 44 1.37 -18.65 -10.38
CA PRO A 44 0.97 -18.61 -11.78
C PRO A 44 -0.51 -18.20 -11.86
N SER A 45 -0.78 -16.90 -11.98
CA SER A 45 -2.15 -16.41 -12.16
C SER A 45 -2.14 -15.08 -12.90
N LYS A 46 -2.98 -14.98 -13.94
CA LYS A 46 -3.11 -13.75 -14.73
C LYS A 46 -3.73 -12.64 -13.87
N PRO A 47 -3.23 -11.40 -13.95
CA PRO A 47 -3.88 -10.24 -13.34
C PRO A 47 -5.33 -10.12 -13.84
N LEU A 48 -6.25 -9.72 -12.96
CA LEU A 48 -7.60 -9.31 -13.36
C LEU A 48 -7.47 -7.93 -14.01
N LEU A 49 -7.35 -7.91 -15.34
CA LEU A 49 -7.15 -6.70 -16.15
C LEU A 49 -8.18 -5.57 -15.89
N ASN A 50 -9.34 -5.90 -15.32
CA ASN A 50 -10.43 -4.95 -15.10
C ASN A 50 -10.43 -4.29 -13.71
N CYS A 51 -9.51 -4.65 -12.81
CA CYS A 51 -9.39 -4.05 -11.49
C CYS A 51 -7.96 -3.57 -11.26
N PRO A 52 -7.60 -2.35 -11.72
CA PRO A 52 -6.24 -1.84 -11.55
C PRO A 52 -5.91 -1.69 -10.05
N PRO A 53 -4.68 -2.04 -9.63
CA PRO A 53 -4.22 -1.81 -8.27
C PRO A 53 -4.38 -0.36 -7.81
N ARG A 54 -4.70 -0.19 -6.53
CA ARG A 54 -4.87 1.11 -5.88
C ARG A 54 -4.14 1.10 -4.55
N VAL A 55 -3.65 2.25 -4.14
CA VAL A 55 -2.98 2.45 -2.85
C VAL A 55 -3.54 3.69 -2.18
N VAL A 56 -3.78 3.61 -0.87
CA VAL A 56 -4.24 4.72 -0.05
C VAL A 56 -3.53 4.64 1.30
N TRP A 57 -2.93 5.77 1.71
CA TRP A 57 -2.38 5.92 3.05
C TRP A 57 -3.47 5.81 4.11
N ASP A 58 -3.17 5.14 5.23
CA ASP A 58 -4.00 5.19 6.42
C ASP A 58 -3.72 6.52 7.18
N PRO A 59 -4.69 7.44 7.22
CA PRO A 59 -4.52 8.72 7.91
C PRO A 59 -4.35 8.56 9.43
N HIS A 60 -4.77 7.42 10.00
CA HIS A 60 -4.65 7.13 11.43
C HIS A 60 -3.29 6.53 11.80
N ALA A 61 -2.54 6.03 10.81
CA ALA A 61 -1.23 5.44 11.01
C ALA A 61 -0.09 6.46 10.89
N GLY A 62 -0.36 7.75 10.74
CA GLY A 62 0.68 8.78 10.69
C GLY A 62 1.65 8.64 9.50
N GLY A 63 1.19 8.06 8.39
CA GLY A 63 2.02 7.80 7.21
C GLY A 63 2.81 6.48 7.26
N ASP A 64 2.57 5.63 8.26
CA ASP A 64 3.29 4.37 8.39
C ASP A 64 2.54 3.16 7.82
N ALA A 65 1.27 3.29 7.45
CA ALA A 65 0.50 2.17 6.91
C ALA A 65 -0.34 2.58 5.71
N ALA A 66 -0.58 1.65 4.80
CA ALA A 66 -1.37 1.86 3.61
C ALA A 66 -2.18 0.62 3.26
N ALA A 67 -3.40 0.85 2.79
CA ALA A 67 -4.23 -0.18 2.17
C ALA A 67 -3.91 -0.25 0.68
N VAL A 68 -3.74 -1.47 0.16
CA VAL A 68 -3.44 -1.71 -1.25
C VAL A 68 -4.38 -2.77 -1.80
N THR A 69 -4.95 -2.49 -2.97
CA THR A 69 -5.62 -3.51 -3.78
C THR A 69 -4.62 -4.07 -4.78
N GLY A 70 -4.42 -5.38 -4.78
CA GLY A 70 -3.56 -6.10 -5.73
C GLY A 70 -4.30 -6.51 -7.01
N PRO A 71 -3.57 -7.00 -8.01
CA PRO A 71 -4.11 -7.33 -9.33
C PRO A 71 -5.13 -8.48 -9.37
N ARG A 72 -5.29 -9.27 -8.29
CA ARG A 72 -6.36 -10.28 -8.17
C ARG A 72 -7.48 -9.85 -7.23
N SER A 73 -7.80 -8.56 -7.22
CA SER A 73 -8.75 -7.98 -6.27
C SER A 73 -8.36 -8.25 -4.81
N THR A 74 -7.11 -8.58 -4.51
CA THR A 74 -6.68 -8.86 -3.13
C THR A 74 -6.57 -7.54 -2.37
N VAL A 75 -6.97 -7.52 -1.11
CA VAL A 75 -6.80 -6.34 -0.24
C VAL A 75 -5.78 -6.66 0.83
N ARG A 76 -4.77 -5.80 0.96
CA ARG A 76 -3.73 -5.92 1.98
C ARG A 76 -3.50 -4.61 2.69
N ILE A 77 -3.08 -4.71 3.95
CA ILE A 77 -2.52 -3.59 4.70
C ILE A 77 -1.02 -3.82 4.80
N PHE A 78 -0.24 -2.85 4.36
CA PHE A 78 1.18 -2.79 4.63
C PHE A 78 1.41 -1.82 5.79
N ASP A 79 2.20 -2.24 6.77
CA ASP A 79 2.68 -1.39 7.86
C ASP A 79 4.20 -1.31 7.73
N TRP A 80 4.76 -0.11 7.58
CA TRP A 80 6.19 0.15 7.38
C TRP A 80 6.97 0.22 8.70
N ARG A 81 6.31 0.24 9.85
CA ARG A 81 6.98 0.05 11.16
C ARG A 81 7.50 -1.37 11.34
N SER A 82 6.94 -2.30 10.59
CA SER A 82 7.33 -3.71 10.58
C SER A 82 7.56 -4.18 9.15
N ASP A 83 8.14 -5.35 8.93
CA ASP A 83 8.18 -5.95 7.59
C ASP A 83 6.95 -6.83 7.28
N GLN A 84 5.86 -6.58 8.00
CA GLN A 84 4.64 -7.39 7.90
C GLN A 84 3.61 -6.75 6.99
N SER A 85 2.75 -7.63 6.45
CA SER A 85 1.54 -7.23 5.76
C SER A 85 0.39 -8.14 6.16
N ILE A 86 -0.79 -7.55 6.29
CA ILE A 86 -2.00 -8.24 6.72
C ILE A 86 -2.85 -8.49 5.48
N HIS A 87 -3.19 -9.75 5.20
CA HIS A 87 -4.15 -10.09 4.16
C HIS A 87 -5.57 -9.91 4.68
N MET A 88 -6.32 -8.99 4.08
CA MET A 88 -7.67 -8.64 4.52
C MET A 88 -8.77 -9.39 3.77
N GLY A 89 -8.46 -9.93 2.58
CA GLY A 89 -9.40 -10.68 1.75
C GLY A 89 -9.40 -10.20 0.29
N THR A 90 -10.58 -10.17 -0.32
CA THR A 90 -10.76 -9.71 -1.71
C THR A 90 -11.80 -8.60 -1.80
N VAL A 91 -11.68 -7.74 -2.81
CA VAL A 91 -12.60 -6.60 -3.07
C VAL A 91 -14.05 -7.10 -3.16
N GLU A 92 -14.30 -8.26 -3.76
CA GLU A 92 -15.64 -8.83 -3.88
C GLU A 92 -16.27 -9.13 -2.52
N LYS A 93 -15.48 -9.61 -1.55
CA LYS A 93 -15.97 -9.84 -0.18
C LYS A 93 -16.38 -8.52 0.49
N PHE A 94 -15.62 -7.45 0.28
CA PHE A 94 -15.97 -6.13 0.81
C PHE A 94 -17.21 -5.54 0.12
N ALA A 95 -17.32 -5.66 -1.19
CA ALA A 95 -18.48 -5.20 -1.95
C ALA A 95 -19.77 -5.95 -1.57
N ALA A 96 -19.68 -7.26 -1.35
CA ALA A 96 -20.79 -8.06 -0.85
C ALA A 96 -21.25 -7.62 0.55
N HIS A 97 -20.31 -7.22 1.42
CA HIS A 97 -20.65 -6.73 2.76
C HIS A 97 -21.37 -5.38 2.71
N GLN A 98 -20.92 -4.44 1.87
CA GLN A 98 -21.58 -3.13 1.70
C GLN A 98 -23.01 -3.26 1.15
N SER A 99 -23.28 -4.27 0.34
CA SER A 99 -24.61 -4.49 -0.26
C SER A 99 -25.62 -5.10 0.71
N ALA A 100 -25.18 -5.53 1.90
CA ALA A 100 -26.01 -6.17 2.92
C ALA A 100 -26.37 -5.24 4.09
N THR A 101 -25.88 -3.99 4.07
CA THR A 101 -26.11 -2.92 5.06
C THR A 101 -26.90 -1.79 4.44
#